data_AF-A0A202BYN2-F1
#
_entry.id   AF-A0A202BYN2-F1
#
_cell.length_a   1.000
_cell.length_b   1.000
_cell.length_c   1.000
_cell.angle_alpha   90.00
_cell.angle_beta   90.00
_cell.angle_gamma   90.00
#
_symmetry.space_group_name_H-M   'P 1'
#
loop_
_entity.id
_entity.type
_entity.pdbx_description
1 polymer ?
#
loop_
_entity_poly.entity_id
_entity_poly.type
_entity_poly.pdbx_seq_one_letter_code
_entity_poly.pdbx_strand_id
1 'polypeptide(L)'
;MNLEQNIYSKESVKARMLQNATKVWGLKSPQSLDPFVKLLIDAFSTEVFKANNEIQTVNARILEKLAKLLTPSIYTHPIPSHAIAFTQPYEPSEILLEHTEFFFKKQMTSTIKSESDKQINIPFTPIGNIRINKIQTAIMFVGNTCYGIDDRLNKIPIARFQGRPEDYRKVTIGIDVSKYSNETFPKNVSIYCSNPAFEHLDFTYKLLPYITVSSNGNPLFVKEGLTYYKNNQAEGYEQMFREQSIQNKIIEDIKSVYHHKFIEISGLSTSLFSEPGQLPENLSYVDYKEEITKYIDGKRYLWLTFEFPPQFSAEILDNFSFVLNAFPIYNRGWKKTEYSLDIMGNNIPLVTDEGEHFLYVDEVQDGDGRKYTEIPFTPNDDLRKGLYTVRKGGMERFTNRNAVDMIANVLELTRDEIAAFSLLNRDNVKGVLSEMSDKMKSMVQKVNNAKRSIKQELNYVIMEPVDKTDHTYASFWITHSTLANHMRPGTELSNQLKSQTLVLLTETIGGAEEQKGTDSIQAYKYALTTRDKIISLEDVKNYCRMVLKDELKEVKVTRGTMISNKPKEGFIRTVEVEIIPQNYSFYGRAYWENMANVLRNQIISKAIDGIEYLVKVTNEDSDF
;
A
#
# COMPACT_ATOMS: atom_id res chain seq x y z
N MET A 1 29.50 5.80 -10.01
CA MET A 1 29.54 4.98 -8.78
C MET A 1 30.49 3.76 -8.89
N ASN A 2 31.48 3.72 -9.82
CA ASN A 2 32.28 2.51 -10.11
C ASN A 2 33.71 2.47 -9.53
N LEU A 3 34.14 3.45 -8.74
CA LEU A 3 35.53 3.53 -8.27
C LEU A 3 35.82 2.71 -6.99
N GLU A 4 34.84 2.48 -6.11
CA GLU A 4 35.07 1.73 -4.87
C GLU A 4 35.02 0.20 -5.05
N GLN A 5 34.22 -0.32 -5.99
CA GLN A 5 34.17 -1.77 -6.26
C GLN A 5 35.50 -2.33 -6.80
N ASN A 6 36.29 -1.52 -7.51
CA ASN A 6 37.56 -1.96 -8.09
C ASN A 6 38.69 -2.11 -7.04
N ILE A 7 38.53 -1.55 -5.84
CA ILE A 7 39.51 -1.62 -4.76
C ILE A 7 39.48 -2.98 -4.07
N TYR A 8 38.46 -3.81 -4.28
CA TYR A 8 38.31 -5.10 -3.59
C TYR A 8 38.14 -6.29 -4.53
N SER A 9 38.44 -6.15 -5.83
CA SER A 9 38.43 -7.29 -6.76
C SER A 9 39.49 -8.32 -6.40
N LYS A 10 39.26 -9.60 -6.71
CA LYS A 10 40.22 -10.67 -6.49
C LYS A 10 41.58 -10.34 -7.11
N GLU A 11 41.57 -9.78 -8.31
CA GLU A 11 42.75 -9.37 -9.08
C GLU A 11 43.51 -8.25 -8.36
N SER A 12 42.81 -7.29 -7.76
CA SER A 12 43.43 -6.20 -6.99
C SER A 12 44.05 -6.70 -5.68
N VAL A 13 43.43 -7.68 -5.01
CA VAL A 13 43.95 -8.31 -3.78
C VAL A 13 45.20 -9.13 -4.12
N LYS A 14 45.11 -9.95 -5.17
CA LYS A 14 46.23 -10.74 -5.70
C LYS A 14 47.41 -9.87 -6.12
N ALA A 15 47.16 -8.79 -6.85
CA ALA A 15 48.20 -7.85 -7.28
C ALA A 15 48.91 -7.19 -6.09
N ARG A 16 48.17 -6.76 -5.07
CA ARG A 16 48.74 -6.20 -3.84
C ARG A 16 49.56 -7.23 -3.04
N MET A 17 49.05 -8.45 -2.93
CA MET A 17 49.78 -9.54 -2.26
C MET A 17 51.08 -9.90 -3.00
N LEU A 18 51.03 -9.99 -4.33
CA LEU A 18 52.22 -10.20 -5.16
C LEU A 18 53.22 -9.06 -5.00
N GLN A 19 52.77 -7.81 -5.04
CA GLN A 19 53.64 -6.65 -4.89
C GLN A 19 54.29 -6.59 -3.49
N ASN A 20 53.55 -6.93 -2.44
CA ASN A 20 54.10 -7.01 -1.08
C ASN A 20 55.10 -8.17 -0.94
N ALA A 21 54.79 -9.34 -1.48
CA ALA A 21 55.71 -10.49 -1.47
C ALA A 21 57.01 -10.18 -2.22
N THR A 22 56.93 -9.53 -3.39
CA THR A 22 58.10 -9.06 -4.15
C THR A 22 58.95 -8.07 -3.35
N LYS A 23 58.33 -7.14 -2.62
CA LYS A 23 59.04 -6.18 -1.75
C LYS A 23 59.72 -6.86 -0.56
N VAL A 24 59.03 -7.76 0.14
CA VAL A 24 59.57 -8.46 1.32
C VAL A 24 60.77 -9.35 0.94
N TRP A 25 60.72 -9.99 -0.23
CA TRP A 25 61.82 -10.81 -0.73
C TRP A 25 62.87 -10.05 -1.55
N GLY A 26 62.77 -8.72 -1.67
CA GLY A 26 63.76 -7.90 -2.40
C GLY A 26 63.87 -8.21 -3.90
N LEU A 27 62.81 -8.73 -4.51
CA LEU A 27 62.79 -9.10 -5.92
C LEU A 27 62.45 -7.90 -6.81
N LYS A 28 63.00 -7.87 -8.04
CA LYS A 28 62.77 -6.76 -8.98
C LYS A 28 61.41 -6.82 -9.69
N SER A 29 60.80 -8.00 -9.78
CA SER A 29 59.54 -8.20 -10.50
C SER A 29 58.67 -9.30 -9.86
N PRO A 30 57.34 -9.15 -9.83
CA PRO A 30 56.42 -10.22 -9.43
C PRO A 30 56.53 -11.48 -10.30
N GLN A 31 57.10 -11.38 -11.50
CA GLN A 31 57.30 -12.52 -12.39
C GLN A 31 58.42 -13.45 -11.93
N SER A 32 59.40 -12.96 -11.14
CA SER A 32 60.49 -13.78 -10.60
C SER A 32 60.13 -14.55 -9.33
N LEU A 33 58.88 -14.44 -8.85
CA LEU A 33 58.37 -15.26 -7.77
C LEU A 33 58.18 -16.72 -8.24
N ASP A 34 58.49 -17.64 -7.33
CA ASP A 34 58.29 -19.08 -7.53
C ASP A 34 56.83 -19.38 -7.96
N PRO A 35 56.61 -20.22 -8.99
CA PRO A 35 55.28 -20.67 -9.39
C PRO A 35 54.41 -21.23 -8.24
N PHE A 36 55.01 -21.95 -7.28
CA PHE A 36 54.30 -22.48 -6.11
C PHE A 36 53.81 -21.36 -5.19
N VAL A 37 54.65 -20.35 -4.96
CA VAL A 37 54.28 -19.16 -4.19
C VAL A 37 53.17 -18.37 -4.89
N LYS A 38 53.20 -18.29 -6.23
CA LYS A 38 52.11 -17.66 -7.00
C LYS A 38 50.79 -18.42 -6.85
N LEU A 39 50.83 -19.75 -6.85
CA LEU A 39 49.66 -20.61 -6.59
C LEU A 39 49.10 -20.40 -5.18
N LEU A 40 49.96 -20.35 -4.16
CA LEU A 40 49.54 -20.08 -2.78
C LEU A 40 48.93 -18.68 -2.63
N ILE A 41 49.54 -17.66 -3.24
CA ILE A 41 48.99 -16.30 -3.23
C ILE A 41 47.64 -16.24 -3.96
N ASP A 42 47.45 -17.02 -5.03
CA ASP A 42 46.17 -17.08 -5.74
C ASP A 42 45.06 -17.72 -4.89
N ALA A 43 45.36 -18.86 -4.25
CA ALA A 43 44.45 -19.51 -3.31
C ALA A 43 44.11 -18.58 -2.13
N PHE A 44 45.12 -17.96 -1.52
CA PHE A 44 44.95 -17.06 -0.39
C PHE A 44 44.18 -15.79 -0.76
N SER A 45 44.42 -15.23 -1.96
CA SER A 45 43.66 -14.08 -2.46
C SER A 45 42.18 -14.40 -2.65
N THR A 46 41.85 -15.65 -2.98
CA THR A 46 40.47 -16.13 -3.11
C THR A 46 39.78 -16.19 -1.74
N GLU A 47 40.45 -16.74 -0.73
CA GLU A 47 39.92 -16.80 0.64
C GLU A 47 39.79 -15.41 1.27
N VAL A 48 40.75 -14.52 1.08
CA VAL A 48 40.66 -13.13 1.57
C VAL A 48 39.54 -12.37 0.86
N PHE A 49 39.36 -12.58 -0.45
CA PHE A 49 38.24 -11.99 -1.19
C PHE A 49 36.89 -12.49 -0.66
N LYS A 50 36.75 -13.80 -0.42
CA LYS A 50 35.55 -14.38 0.20
C LYS A 50 35.28 -13.77 1.58
N ALA A 51 36.29 -13.76 2.46
CA ALA A 51 36.17 -13.19 3.80
C ALA A 51 35.77 -11.72 3.77
N ASN A 52 36.32 -10.93 2.84
CA ASN A 52 35.95 -9.52 2.71
C ASN A 52 34.50 -9.34 2.21
N ASN A 53 34.06 -10.15 1.26
CA ASN A 53 32.65 -10.14 0.83
C ASN A 53 31.71 -10.55 1.96
N GLU A 54 32.10 -11.51 2.79
CA GLU A 54 31.35 -11.88 3.99
C GLU A 54 31.28 -10.73 4.99
N ILE A 55 32.40 -10.03 5.25
CA ILE A 55 32.42 -8.85 6.13
C ILE A 55 31.49 -7.75 5.60
N GLN A 56 31.55 -7.44 4.30
CA GLN A 56 30.65 -6.45 3.69
C GLN A 56 29.19 -6.87 3.81
N THR A 57 28.90 -8.15 3.59
CA THR A 57 27.56 -8.72 3.76
C THR A 57 27.10 -8.62 5.22
N VAL A 58 27.97 -8.90 6.19
CA VAL A 58 27.68 -8.80 7.62
C VAL A 58 27.43 -7.35 8.03
N ASN A 59 28.24 -6.41 7.57
CA ASN A 59 28.06 -4.98 7.84
C ASN A 59 26.72 -4.47 7.30
N ALA A 60 26.37 -4.84 6.06
CA ALA A 60 25.07 -4.51 5.49
C ALA A 60 23.91 -5.08 6.33
N ARG A 61 24.01 -6.35 6.76
CA ARG A 61 23.00 -6.98 7.63
C ARG A 61 22.89 -6.32 9.01
N ILE A 62 24.01 -5.94 9.63
CA ILE A 62 24.02 -5.27 10.94
C ILE A 62 23.36 -3.90 10.80
N LEU A 63 23.72 -3.13 9.77
CA LEU A 63 23.12 -1.83 9.49
C LEU A 63 21.61 -1.96 9.28
N GLU A 64 21.19 -2.91 8.45
CA GLU A 64 19.77 -3.17 8.19
C GLU A 64 19.03 -3.60 9.47
N LYS A 65 19.63 -4.47 10.29
CA LYS A 65 19.04 -4.90 11.57
C LYS A 65 18.91 -3.75 12.56
N LEU A 66 19.94 -2.92 12.70
CA LEU A 66 19.90 -1.72 13.55
C LEU A 66 18.85 -0.74 13.04
N ALA A 67 18.77 -0.52 11.73
CA ALA A 67 17.83 0.39 11.12
C ALA A 67 16.37 -0.08 11.28
N LYS A 68 16.12 -1.40 11.14
CA LYS A 68 14.83 -2.04 11.44
C LYS A 68 14.43 -1.86 12.91
N LEU A 69 15.37 -2.05 13.84
CA LEU A 69 15.10 -1.89 15.27
C LEU A 69 14.82 -0.43 15.66
N LEU A 70 15.54 0.53 15.06
CA LEU A 70 15.39 1.94 15.36
C LEU A 70 14.17 2.57 14.67
N THR A 71 13.73 2.00 13.55
CA THR A 71 12.60 2.52 12.77
C THR A 71 11.81 1.38 12.10
N PRO A 72 10.75 0.89 12.76
CA PRO A 72 9.71 0.15 12.05
C PRO A 72 8.98 1.14 11.13
N SER A 73 9.45 1.25 9.89
CA SER A 73 8.92 2.20 8.91
C SER A 73 8.03 1.51 7.89
N ILE A 74 6.91 2.16 7.54
CA ILE A 74 6.01 1.75 6.45
C ILE A 74 6.79 1.60 5.14
N TYR A 75 7.86 2.38 4.97
CA TYR A 75 8.68 2.44 3.77
C TYR A 75 9.53 1.20 3.51
N THR A 76 9.72 0.35 4.53
CA THR A 76 10.31 -0.98 4.36
C THR A 76 9.26 -2.06 4.55
N HIS A 77 8.03 -1.77 4.12
CA HIS A 77 6.89 -2.67 4.17
C HIS A 77 6.18 -2.65 2.82
N PRO A 78 5.59 -3.76 2.35
CA PRO A 78 4.72 -3.70 1.18
C PRO A 78 3.52 -2.79 1.43
N ILE A 79 3.22 -1.92 0.48
CA ILE A 79 2.13 -0.96 0.53
C ILE A 79 0.97 -1.51 -0.32
N PRO A 80 -0.25 -1.62 0.23
CA PRO A 80 -1.38 -2.13 -0.52
C PRO A 80 -1.91 -1.09 -1.50
N SER A 81 -2.34 -1.58 -2.67
CA SER A 81 -3.11 -0.76 -3.62
C SER A 81 -4.46 -0.38 -3.04
N HIS A 82 -4.98 0.80 -3.36
CA HIS A 82 -6.24 1.31 -2.83
C HIS A 82 -7.06 2.06 -3.90
N ALA A 83 -8.37 2.13 -3.68
CA ALA A 83 -9.34 2.81 -4.54
C ALA A 83 -10.58 3.21 -3.75
N ILE A 84 -11.45 4.02 -4.38
CA ILE A 84 -12.85 4.15 -3.96
C ILE A 84 -13.68 3.14 -4.73
N ALA A 85 -14.59 2.47 -4.02
CA ALA A 85 -15.61 1.63 -4.61
C ALA A 85 -16.96 1.91 -4.00
N PHE A 86 -18.02 1.41 -4.63
CA PHE A 86 -19.35 1.40 -4.05
C PHE A 86 -19.97 0.01 -4.13
N THR A 87 -20.95 -0.23 -3.28
CA THR A 87 -21.78 -1.43 -3.31
C THR A 87 -23.24 -1.06 -3.01
N GLN A 88 -24.16 -1.92 -3.43
CA GLN A 88 -25.56 -1.80 -3.06
C GLN A 88 -25.89 -2.86 -2.01
N PRO A 89 -26.59 -2.50 -0.92
CA PRO A 89 -26.96 -3.47 0.10
C PRO A 89 -28.15 -4.32 -0.33
N TYR A 90 -28.24 -5.52 0.26
CA TYR A 90 -29.40 -6.40 0.05
C TYR A 90 -30.57 -5.95 0.91
N GLU A 91 -30.28 -5.68 2.18
CA GLU A 91 -31.23 -5.15 3.15
C GLU A 91 -31.40 -3.63 3.00
N PRO A 92 -32.46 -3.02 3.57
CA PRO A 92 -32.63 -1.57 3.55
C PRO A 92 -31.43 -0.82 4.13
N SER A 93 -30.76 -1.40 5.13
CA SER A 93 -29.55 -0.88 5.76
C SER A 93 -28.74 -2.05 6.31
N GLU A 94 -27.47 -2.17 5.95
CA GLU A 94 -26.54 -3.20 6.47
C GLU A 94 -25.19 -2.57 6.86
N ILE A 95 -24.44 -3.25 7.73
CA ILE A 95 -23.07 -2.87 8.07
C ILE A 95 -22.13 -3.77 7.28
N LEU A 96 -21.43 -3.18 6.31
CA LEU A 96 -20.35 -3.86 5.61
C LEU A 96 -19.12 -3.90 6.52
N LEU A 97 -18.64 -5.11 6.81
CA LEU A 97 -17.55 -5.33 7.73
C LEU A 97 -16.20 -5.17 7.03
N GLU A 98 -15.21 -4.69 7.77
CA GLU A 98 -13.87 -4.43 7.23
C GLU A 98 -13.15 -5.71 6.75
N HIS A 99 -13.54 -6.89 7.25
CA HIS A 99 -12.95 -8.18 6.85
C HIS A 99 -13.67 -8.84 5.67
N THR A 100 -14.70 -8.20 5.09
CA THR A 100 -15.40 -8.73 3.91
C THR A 100 -14.52 -8.62 2.68
N GLU A 101 -14.16 -9.77 2.09
CA GLU A 101 -13.28 -9.84 0.92
C GLU A 101 -14.05 -9.86 -0.40
N PHE A 102 -13.60 -9.03 -1.35
CA PHE A 102 -14.07 -8.96 -2.73
C PHE A 102 -12.92 -9.27 -3.69
N PHE A 103 -13.14 -10.13 -4.67
CA PHE A 103 -12.09 -10.64 -5.54
C PHE A 103 -12.22 -10.15 -6.97
N PHE A 104 -11.10 -9.70 -7.52
CA PHE A 104 -10.91 -9.50 -8.96
C PHE A 104 -10.09 -10.66 -9.55
N LYS A 105 -10.54 -11.21 -10.67
CA LYS A 105 -9.85 -12.31 -11.35
C LYS A 105 -8.93 -11.75 -12.43
N LYS A 106 -7.61 -11.74 -12.18
CA LYS A 106 -6.61 -11.32 -13.14
C LYS A 106 -6.01 -12.54 -13.86
N GLN A 107 -6.05 -12.52 -15.18
CA GLN A 107 -5.33 -13.51 -15.99
C GLN A 107 -3.91 -13.00 -16.25
N MET A 108 -2.92 -13.80 -15.89
CA MET A 108 -1.52 -13.55 -16.21
C MET A 108 -1.12 -14.45 -17.36
N THR A 109 -0.78 -13.84 -18.49
CA THR A 109 -0.25 -14.56 -19.64
C THR A 109 1.15 -15.06 -19.32
N SER A 110 1.37 -16.36 -19.51
CA SER A 110 2.70 -16.93 -19.31
C SER A 110 3.63 -16.51 -20.45
N THR A 111 4.80 -15.97 -20.11
CA THR A 111 5.87 -15.69 -21.09
C THR A 111 6.69 -16.93 -21.44
N ILE A 112 6.45 -18.07 -20.76
CA ILE A 112 7.19 -19.32 -20.94
C ILE A 112 6.32 -20.29 -21.75
N LYS A 113 6.83 -20.74 -22.92
CA LYS A 113 6.12 -21.60 -23.89
C LYS A 113 5.55 -22.93 -23.35
N SER A 114 5.88 -23.32 -22.13
CA SER A 114 5.49 -24.58 -21.49
C SER A 114 4.65 -24.41 -20.22
N GLU A 115 4.33 -23.19 -19.80
CA GLU A 115 3.45 -22.92 -18.65
C GLU A 115 2.11 -22.37 -19.14
N SER A 116 1.02 -22.91 -18.61
CA SER A 116 -0.33 -22.38 -18.85
C SER A 116 -0.52 -21.02 -18.20
N ASP A 117 -1.39 -20.19 -18.78
CA ASP A 117 -1.81 -18.93 -18.17
C ASP A 117 -2.33 -19.16 -16.74
N LYS A 118 -1.87 -18.33 -15.82
CA LYS A 118 -2.24 -18.41 -14.41
C LYS A 118 -3.36 -17.41 -14.12
N GLN A 119 -4.38 -17.86 -13.40
CA GLN A 119 -5.42 -16.99 -12.89
C GLN A 119 -5.13 -16.67 -11.42
N ILE A 120 -4.97 -15.37 -11.12
CA ILE A 120 -4.73 -14.87 -9.78
C ILE A 120 -5.99 -14.15 -9.31
N ASN A 121 -6.44 -14.46 -8.09
CA ASN A 121 -7.53 -13.74 -7.44
C ASN A 121 -6.93 -12.63 -6.58
N ILE A 122 -7.21 -11.37 -6.92
CA ILE A 122 -6.73 -10.20 -6.18
C ILE A 122 -7.83 -9.74 -5.22
N PRO A 123 -7.64 -9.88 -3.90
CA PRO A 123 -8.65 -9.53 -2.89
C PRO A 123 -8.61 -8.05 -2.50
N PHE A 124 -9.76 -7.47 -2.23
CA PHE A 124 -9.95 -6.14 -1.67
C PHE A 124 -10.90 -6.20 -0.50
N THR A 125 -10.65 -5.36 0.50
CA THR A 125 -11.51 -5.21 1.67
C THR A 125 -11.78 -3.74 1.96
N PRO A 126 -12.92 -3.39 2.58
CA PRO A 126 -13.16 -2.04 3.10
C PRO A 126 -12.11 -1.66 4.15
N ILE A 127 -11.77 -0.37 4.21
CA ILE A 127 -10.78 0.16 5.17
C ILE A 127 -11.28 0.13 6.62
N GLY A 128 -12.60 0.11 6.80
CA GLY A 128 -13.24 -0.01 8.11
C GLY A 128 -14.70 -0.40 7.94
N ASN A 129 -15.40 -0.63 9.05
CA ASN A 129 -16.82 -0.96 9.02
C ASN A 129 -17.64 0.26 8.58
N ILE A 130 -18.52 0.08 7.61
CA ILE A 130 -19.31 1.17 7.01
C ILE A 130 -20.77 0.75 6.92
N ARG A 131 -21.68 1.67 7.24
CA ARG A 131 -23.11 1.45 7.00
C ARG A 131 -23.46 1.84 5.58
N ILE A 132 -24.08 0.92 4.88
CA ILE A 132 -24.59 1.10 3.51
C ILE A 132 -26.11 0.96 3.53
N ASN A 133 -26.79 1.81 2.77
CA ASN A 133 -28.24 1.95 2.79
C ASN A 133 -28.80 1.77 1.38
N LYS A 134 -30.01 1.23 1.24
CA LYS A 134 -30.62 0.94 -0.07
C LYS A 134 -31.19 2.19 -0.74
N ILE A 135 -30.30 3.16 -0.96
CA ILE A 135 -30.52 4.49 -1.50
C ILE A 135 -29.37 4.85 -2.43
N GLN A 136 -29.65 5.56 -3.52
CA GLN A 136 -28.64 6.04 -4.46
C GLN A 136 -29.13 7.31 -5.17
N THR A 137 -28.20 8.16 -5.61
CA THR A 137 -28.52 9.30 -6.46
C THR A 137 -29.05 8.80 -7.80
N ALA A 138 -30.25 9.24 -8.18
CA ALA A 138 -30.92 8.81 -9.42
C ALA A 138 -31.13 9.99 -10.39
N ILE A 139 -31.18 11.22 -9.90
CA ILE A 139 -31.38 12.41 -10.73
C ILE A 139 -30.58 13.60 -10.20
N MET A 140 -30.09 14.45 -11.10
CA MET A 140 -29.25 15.61 -10.78
C MET A 140 -29.61 16.80 -11.68
N PHE A 141 -29.80 17.97 -11.08
CA PHE A 141 -30.08 19.24 -11.74
C PHE A 141 -28.90 20.19 -11.51
N VAL A 142 -28.33 20.72 -12.60
CA VAL A 142 -27.26 21.73 -12.55
C VAL A 142 -27.46 22.74 -13.66
N GLY A 143 -27.44 24.04 -13.29
CA GLY A 143 -27.61 25.13 -14.23
C GLY A 143 -28.94 25.03 -14.98
N ASN A 144 -28.90 24.56 -16.22
CA ASN A 144 -30.04 24.46 -17.13
C ASN A 144 -30.32 23.03 -17.62
N THR A 145 -29.66 22.02 -17.06
CA THR A 145 -29.76 20.63 -17.52
C THR A 145 -30.13 19.70 -16.38
N CYS A 146 -31.02 18.76 -16.68
CA CYS A 146 -31.41 17.65 -15.82
C CYS A 146 -30.77 16.36 -16.34
N TYR A 147 -30.16 15.60 -15.44
CA TYR A 147 -29.48 14.35 -15.74
C TYR A 147 -30.07 13.22 -14.91
N GLY A 148 -30.28 12.07 -15.54
CA GLY A 148 -30.52 10.80 -14.88
C GLY A 148 -29.20 10.10 -14.61
N ILE A 149 -29.17 9.30 -13.56
CA ILE A 149 -28.03 8.47 -13.21
C ILE A 149 -28.44 7.01 -13.42
N ASP A 150 -27.70 6.28 -14.25
CA ASP A 150 -27.96 4.85 -14.50
C ASP A 150 -27.39 3.96 -13.37
N ASP A 151 -27.64 2.65 -13.44
CA ASP A 151 -27.15 1.69 -12.45
C ASP A 151 -25.61 1.59 -12.39
N ARG A 152 -24.92 2.04 -13.44
CA ARG A 152 -23.46 2.12 -13.53
C ARG A 152 -22.92 3.50 -13.13
N LEU A 153 -23.79 4.36 -12.59
CA LEU A 153 -23.50 5.72 -12.15
C LEU A 153 -23.05 6.68 -13.28
N ASN A 154 -23.42 6.37 -14.53
CA ASN A 154 -23.22 7.27 -15.66
C ASN A 154 -24.28 8.36 -15.66
N LYS A 155 -23.84 9.59 -15.94
CA LYS A 155 -24.68 10.78 -16.04
C LYS A 155 -25.26 10.89 -17.45
N ILE A 156 -26.58 10.76 -17.61
CA ILE A 156 -27.29 10.78 -18.89
C ILE A 156 -28.22 12.00 -18.95
N PRO A 157 -28.11 12.90 -19.94
CA PRO A 157 -28.98 14.06 -20.04
C PRO A 157 -30.43 13.64 -20.34
N ILE A 158 -31.37 14.06 -19.51
CA ILE A 158 -32.82 13.82 -19.69
C ILE A 158 -33.45 14.99 -20.44
N ALA A 159 -33.22 16.22 -19.96
CA ALA A 159 -33.86 17.40 -20.51
C ALA A 159 -33.03 18.66 -20.24
N ARG A 160 -33.23 19.68 -21.10
CA ARG A 160 -32.76 21.05 -20.89
C ARG A 160 -33.93 21.99 -20.65
N PHE A 161 -33.77 22.94 -19.74
CA PHE A 161 -34.77 23.92 -19.34
C PHE A 161 -34.15 25.32 -19.25
N GLN A 162 -34.97 26.35 -18.99
CA GLN A 162 -34.45 27.70 -18.73
C GLN A 162 -34.09 27.82 -17.25
N GLY A 163 -32.79 27.74 -16.95
CA GLY A 163 -32.28 27.91 -15.59
C GLY A 163 -32.31 29.37 -15.15
N ARG A 164 -32.49 29.62 -13.85
CA ARG A 164 -32.37 30.94 -13.24
C ARG A 164 -30.88 31.26 -12.98
N PRO A 165 -30.47 32.54 -12.89
CA PRO A 165 -29.08 32.89 -12.58
C PRO A 165 -28.53 32.22 -11.31
N GLU A 166 -29.38 32.00 -10.30
CA GLU A 166 -29.00 31.32 -9.06
C GLU A 166 -28.70 29.82 -9.22
N ASP A 167 -29.30 29.16 -10.21
CA ASP A 167 -29.16 27.72 -10.44
C ASP A 167 -27.76 27.35 -10.96
N TYR A 168 -27.03 28.33 -11.50
CA TYR A 168 -25.64 28.14 -11.95
C TYR A 168 -24.63 28.06 -10.80
N ARG A 169 -25.07 28.24 -9.55
CA ARG A 169 -24.27 28.01 -8.33
C ARG A 169 -24.82 26.87 -7.46
N LYS A 170 -25.91 26.23 -7.90
CA LYS A 170 -26.61 25.21 -7.13
C LYS A 170 -26.56 23.89 -7.88
N VAL A 171 -26.43 22.81 -7.12
CA VAL A 171 -26.66 21.45 -7.60
C VAL A 171 -27.80 20.88 -6.78
N THR A 172 -28.86 20.38 -7.42
CA THR A 172 -29.92 19.66 -6.72
C THR A 172 -29.88 18.20 -7.12
N ILE A 173 -29.76 17.29 -6.16
CA ILE A 173 -29.81 15.85 -6.43
C ILE A 173 -31.07 15.24 -5.81
N GLY A 174 -31.64 14.27 -6.51
CA GLY A 174 -32.69 13.40 -6.01
C GLY A 174 -32.12 12.02 -5.70
N ILE A 175 -32.15 11.65 -4.42
CA ILE A 175 -31.75 10.33 -3.95
C ILE A 175 -33.00 9.44 -3.95
N ASP A 176 -32.99 8.35 -4.72
CA ASP A 176 -34.11 7.41 -4.75
C ASP A 176 -34.17 6.64 -3.42
N VAL A 177 -35.29 6.83 -2.71
CA VAL A 177 -35.58 6.17 -1.43
C VAL A 177 -36.75 5.18 -1.56
N SER A 178 -37.23 4.91 -2.77
CA SER A 178 -38.41 4.06 -3.02
C SER A 178 -38.24 2.63 -2.52
N LYS A 179 -37.00 2.13 -2.50
CA LYS A 179 -36.64 0.78 -2.00
C LYS A 179 -36.24 0.76 -0.53
N TYR A 180 -36.29 1.90 0.16
CA TYR A 180 -35.93 2.01 1.57
C TYR A 180 -37.18 1.82 2.44
N SER A 181 -37.28 0.66 3.09
CA SER A 181 -38.46 0.26 3.88
C SER A 181 -38.26 0.30 5.39
N ASN A 182 -37.13 0.81 5.88
CA ASN A 182 -36.84 0.81 7.32
C ASN A 182 -37.57 1.97 8.04
N GLU A 183 -38.08 1.73 9.25
CA GLU A 183 -38.83 2.74 10.01
C GLU A 183 -37.98 3.96 10.40
N THR A 184 -36.68 3.74 10.60
CA THR A 184 -35.74 4.80 10.98
C THR A 184 -34.71 5.03 9.87
N PHE A 185 -34.74 6.22 9.27
CA PHE A 185 -33.72 6.64 8.32
C PHE A 185 -32.42 7.00 9.06
N PRO A 186 -31.23 6.68 8.52
CA PRO A 186 -29.97 7.08 9.11
C PRO A 186 -29.89 8.59 9.29
N LYS A 187 -29.51 9.04 10.50
CA LYS A 187 -29.34 10.46 10.82
C LYS A 187 -28.27 11.14 9.97
N ASN A 188 -27.28 10.35 9.55
CA ASN A 188 -26.15 10.79 8.75
C ASN A 188 -26.00 9.92 7.50
N VAL A 189 -25.72 10.56 6.36
CA VAL A 189 -25.42 9.88 5.10
C VAL A 189 -24.14 10.48 4.52
N SER A 190 -23.20 9.61 4.15
CA SER A 190 -21.97 10.01 3.46
C SER A 190 -22.16 10.00 1.94
N ILE A 191 -21.64 11.03 1.29
CA ILE A 191 -21.64 11.17 -0.16
C ILE A 191 -20.20 11.31 -0.63
N TYR A 192 -19.82 10.47 -1.59
CA TYR A 192 -18.59 10.64 -2.36
C TYR A 192 -18.82 11.63 -3.49
N CYS A 193 -18.03 12.70 -3.49
CA CYS A 193 -18.04 13.72 -4.53
C CYS A 193 -16.89 13.45 -5.49
N SER A 194 -17.20 13.22 -6.77
CA SER A 194 -16.19 12.99 -7.81
C SER A 194 -16.26 14.08 -8.88
N ASN A 195 -15.13 14.65 -9.23
CA ASN A 195 -14.98 15.56 -10.36
C ASN A 195 -13.61 15.34 -11.03
N PRO A 196 -13.47 14.28 -11.84
CA PRO A 196 -12.19 13.93 -12.47
C PRO A 196 -11.68 15.00 -13.43
N ALA A 197 -12.59 15.75 -14.08
CA ALA A 197 -12.23 16.79 -15.05
C ALA A 197 -11.49 17.97 -14.39
N PHE A 198 -11.84 18.30 -13.14
CA PHE A 198 -11.30 19.45 -12.41
C PHE A 198 -10.52 19.06 -11.15
N GLU A 199 -10.02 17.83 -11.09
CA GLU A 199 -9.23 17.32 -9.95
C GLU A 199 -7.88 18.03 -9.78
N HIS A 200 -7.35 18.62 -10.86
CA HIS A 200 -6.13 19.43 -10.85
C HIS A 200 -6.30 20.78 -10.12
N LEU A 201 -7.54 21.21 -9.85
CA LEU A 201 -7.82 22.45 -9.12
C LEU A 201 -7.94 22.17 -7.62
N ASP A 202 -7.00 22.69 -6.84
CA ASP A 202 -6.91 22.46 -5.40
C ASP A 202 -8.18 22.77 -4.62
N PHE A 203 -8.92 23.79 -5.04
CA PHE A 203 -10.09 24.26 -4.32
C PHE A 203 -11.31 23.34 -4.51
N THR A 204 -11.34 22.51 -5.58
CA THR A 204 -12.50 21.71 -5.96
C THR A 204 -12.99 20.85 -4.82
N TYR A 205 -12.07 20.17 -4.12
CA TYR A 205 -12.40 19.33 -2.97
C TYR A 205 -12.20 20.03 -1.62
N LYS A 206 -11.15 20.87 -1.48
CA LYS A 206 -10.87 21.63 -0.25
C LYS A 206 -12.05 22.53 0.19
N LEU A 207 -12.88 22.98 -0.76
CA LEU A 207 -14.03 23.84 -0.47
C LEU A 207 -15.36 23.09 -0.28
N LEU A 208 -15.41 21.76 -0.47
CA LEU A 208 -16.64 20.98 -0.26
C LEU A 208 -17.26 21.12 1.15
N PRO A 209 -16.47 21.18 2.24
CA PRO A 209 -17.04 21.34 3.59
C PRO A 209 -17.75 22.68 3.82
N TYR A 210 -17.52 23.68 2.94
CA TYR A 210 -18.11 25.02 3.03
C TYR A 210 -19.40 25.15 2.21
N ILE A 211 -19.88 24.07 1.61
CA ILE A 211 -21.15 24.02 0.88
C ILE A 211 -22.31 24.11 1.88
N THR A 212 -23.32 24.91 1.57
CA THR A 212 -24.58 24.91 2.30
C THR A 212 -25.54 23.92 1.66
N VAL A 213 -26.04 22.96 2.44
CA VAL A 213 -26.98 21.95 1.98
C VAL A 213 -28.34 22.17 2.62
N SER A 214 -29.40 22.08 1.82
CA SER A 214 -30.78 22.17 2.29
C SER A 214 -31.68 21.14 1.62
N SER A 215 -32.78 20.79 2.29
CA SER A 215 -33.85 19.94 1.76
C SER A 215 -35.18 20.66 1.93
N ASN A 216 -35.82 21.07 0.82
CA ASN A 216 -37.05 21.89 0.82
C ASN A 216 -36.97 23.10 1.77
N GLY A 217 -35.85 23.83 1.75
CA GLY A 217 -35.62 25.00 2.60
C GLY A 217 -35.15 24.68 4.03
N ASN A 218 -35.18 23.41 4.48
CA ASN A 218 -34.62 23.02 5.77
C ASN A 218 -33.09 22.90 5.67
N PRO A 219 -32.31 23.69 6.43
CA PRO A 219 -30.85 23.60 6.39
C PRO A 219 -30.36 22.30 7.05
N LEU A 220 -29.36 21.67 6.43
CA LEU A 220 -28.71 20.45 6.92
C LEU A 220 -27.26 20.74 7.30
N PHE A 221 -26.70 19.93 8.19
CA PHE A 221 -25.32 20.08 8.64
C PHE A 221 -24.38 19.25 7.77
N VAL A 222 -23.35 19.90 7.25
CA VAL A 222 -22.29 19.26 6.45
C VAL A 222 -21.04 19.11 7.30
N LYS A 223 -20.46 17.92 7.27
CA LYS A 223 -19.16 17.60 7.86
C LYS A 223 -18.26 17.01 6.79
N GLU A 224 -16.97 17.33 6.84
CA GLU A 224 -15.97 16.72 5.96
C GLU A 224 -15.72 15.24 6.32
N GLY A 225 -15.50 14.42 5.29
CA GLY A 225 -15.03 13.06 5.44
C GLY A 225 -16.12 12.00 5.52
N LEU A 226 -15.70 10.82 5.97
CA LEU A 226 -16.51 9.61 6.11
C LEU A 226 -16.40 9.08 7.54
N THR A 227 -17.53 8.85 8.19
CA THR A 227 -17.58 8.24 9.52
C THR A 227 -17.62 6.71 9.43
N TYR A 228 -16.67 6.05 10.11
CA TYR A 228 -16.57 4.60 10.20
C TYR A 228 -17.21 4.10 11.52
N TYR A 229 -17.82 2.92 11.48
CA TYR A 229 -18.31 2.24 12.70
C TYR A 229 -17.11 1.71 13.49
N LYS A 230 -17.01 2.15 14.75
CA LYS A 230 -15.97 1.67 15.65
C LYS A 230 -16.19 0.18 15.97
N ASN A 231 -15.14 -0.61 15.87
CA ASN A 231 -15.05 -1.88 16.61
C ASN A 231 -14.94 -1.56 18.10
N ASN A 232 -15.44 -2.46 18.97
CA ASN A 232 -15.19 -2.37 20.42
C ASN A 232 -13.67 -2.23 20.64
N GLN A 233 -13.23 -1.07 21.13
CA GLN A 233 -11.81 -0.78 21.34
C GLN A 233 -11.34 -1.51 22.60
N ALA A 234 -10.11 -2.05 22.56
CA ALA A 234 -9.41 -2.50 23.74
C ALA A 234 -9.02 -1.28 24.58
N GLU A 235 -9.33 -1.29 25.88
CA GLU A 235 -9.03 -0.19 26.79
C GLU A 235 -7.58 -0.28 27.33
N GLY A 236 -6.92 0.88 27.52
CA GLY A 236 -5.65 0.97 28.24
C GLY A 236 -4.38 1.02 27.37
N TYR A 237 -3.26 0.50 27.88
CA TYR A 237 -1.93 0.61 27.24
C TYR A 237 -1.84 -0.08 25.87
N GLU A 238 -2.67 -1.09 25.60
CA GLU A 238 -2.72 -1.79 24.32
C GLU A 238 -3.13 -0.86 23.16
N GLN A 239 -3.93 0.17 23.44
CA GLN A 239 -4.36 1.14 22.44
C GLN A 239 -3.18 1.96 21.89
N MET A 240 -2.23 2.36 22.75
CA MET A 240 -1.03 3.13 22.35
C MET A 240 -0.12 2.33 21.42
N PHE A 241 0.02 1.01 21.65
CA PHE A 241 0.77 0.12 20.77
C PHE A 241 0.03 -0.15 19.46
N ARG A 242 -1.30 -0.31 19.52
CA ARG A 242 -2.12 -0.42 18.30
C ARG A 242 -2.01 0.83 17.43
N GLU A 243 -2.04 2.04 17.99
CA GLU A 243 -1.91 3.29 17.22
C GLU A 243 -0.59 3.37 16.43
N GLN A 244 0.48 2.75 16.94
CA GLN A 244 1.78 2.69 16.27
C GLN A 244 1.94 1.50 15.30
N SER A 245 0.95 0.61 15.24
CA SER A 245 1.00 -0.59 14.40
C SER A 245 1.05 -0.24 12.91
N ILE A 246 1.67 -1.11 12.12
CA ILE A 246 1.74 -0.96 10.66
C ILE A 246 0.33 -0.95 10.05
N GLN A 247 -0.58 -1.77 10.59
CA GLN A 247 -1.99 -1.80 10.17
C GLN A 247 -2.64 -0.43 10.28
N ASN A 248 -2.58 0.21 11.46
CA ASN A 248 -3.24 1.49 11.67
C ASN A 248 -2.62 2.61 10.83
N LYS A 249 -1.29 2.60 10.68
CA LYS A 249 -0.61 3.56 9.81
C LYS A 249 -1.06 3.45 8.34
N ILE A 250 -1.16 2.23 7.81
CA ILE A 250 -1.68 1.98 6.44
C ILE A 250 -3.12 2.50 6.32
N ILE A 251 -3.97 2.19 7.30
CA ILE A 251 -5.39 2.59 7.31
C ILE A 251 -5.53 4.11 7.32
N GLU A 252 -4.82 4.80 8.21
CA GLU A 252 -4.89 6.26 8.34
C GLU A 252 -4.29 6.97 7.12
N ASP A 253 -3.19 6.46 6.56
CA ASP A 253 -2.60 6.99 5.32
C ASP A 253 -3.64 6.94 4.19
N ILE A 254 -4.31 5.80 3.96
CA ILE A 254 -5.30 5.69 2.87
C ILE A 254 -6.56 6.52 3.17
N LYS A 255 -7.02 6.59 4.44
CA LYS A 255 -8.13 7.49 4.81
C LYS A 255 -7.81 8.94 4.48
N SER A 256 -6.59 9.39 4.77
CA SER A 256 -6.16 10.78 4.51
C SER A 256 -6.18 11.12 3.03
N VAL A 257 -5.83 10.17 2.15
CA VAL A 257 -5.83 10.33 0.69
C VAL A 257 -7.22 10.65 0.15
N TYR A 258 -8.27 10.08 0.75
CA TYR A 258 -9.63 10.24 0.23
C TYR A 258 -10.54 11.14 1.06
N HIS A 259 -10.13 11.51 2.28
CA HIS A 259 -10.96 12.24 3.24
C HIS A 259 -11.67 13.45 2.64
N HIS A 260 -10.93 14.29 1.91
CA HIS A 260 -11.41 15.53 1.29
C HIS A 260 -12.42 15.32 0.15
N LYS A 261 -12.59 14.09 -0.35
CA LYS A 261 -13.55 13.76 -1.41
C LYS A 261 -14.92 13.32 -0.87
N PHE A 262 -15.06 13.22 0.46
CA PHE A 262 -16.29 12.83 1.11
C PHE A 262 -16.90 14.00 1.88
N ILE A 263 -18.22 14.05 1.87
CA ILE A 263 -19.01 14.88 2.78
C ILE A 263 -20.04 14.00 3.48
N GLU A 264 -20.28 14.28 4.75
CA GLU A 264 -21.30 13.65 5.56
C GLU A 264 -22.39 14.67 5.89
N ILE A 265 -23.63 14.34 5.53
CA ILE A 265 -24.79 15.19 5.75
C ILE A 265 -25.58 14.62 6.93
N SER A 266 -25.85 15.48 7.91
CA SER A 266 -26.58 15.11 9.12
C SER A 266 -27.84 15.97 9.31
N GLY A 267 -28.79 15.42 10.07
CA GLY A 267 -30.13 16.00 10.24
C GLY A 267 -31.18 15.42 9.30
N LEU A 268 -30.92 14.24 8.74
CA LEU A 268 -31.83 13.56 7.82
C LEU A 268 -32.91 12.77 8.57
N SER A 269 -34.13 12.77 8.03
CA SER A 269 -35.28 12.04 8.55
C SER A 269 -36.22 11.61 7.42
N THR A 270 -37.08 10.64 7.71
CA THR A 270 -38.11 10.15 6.77
C THR A 270 -39.14 11.22 6.40
N SER A 271 -39.31 12.26 7.23
CA SER A 271 -40.20 13.40 6.95
C SER A 271 -39.72 14.29 5.80
N LEU A 272 -38.47 14.15 5.36
CA LEU A 272 -37.92 14.89 4.21
C LEU A 272 -38.20 14.20 2.88
N PHE A 273 -38.81 13.01 2.88
CA PHE A 273 -39.11 12.29 1.66
C PHE A 273 -40.26 12.95 0.90
N SER A 274 -40.09 13.08 -0.41
CA SER A 274 -41.15 13.57 -1.28
C SER A 274 -42.29 12.56 -1.40
N GLU A 275 -43.46 13.06 -1.76
CA GLU A 275 -44.48 12.18 -2.33
C GLU A 275 -44.03 11.65 -3.70
N PRO A 276 -44.58 10.50 -4.14
CA PRO A 276 -44.22 9.90 -5.41
C PRO A 276 -44.36 10.88 -6.58
N GLY A 277 -43.30 11.02 -7.39
CA GLY A 277 -43.31 11.87 -8.57
C GLY A 277 -43.26 13.39 -8.31
N GLN A 278 -43.08 13.84 -7.06
CA GLN A 278 -43.08 15.27 -6.73
C GLN A 278 -41.67 15.88 -6.72
N LEU A 279 -41.50 16.99 -7.45
CA LEU A 279 -40.31 17.84 -7.42
C LEU A 279 -40.29 18.73 -6.17
N PRO A 280 -39.09 19.12 -5.68
CA PRO A 280 -38.96 20.04 -4.56
C PRO A 280 -39.38 21.46 -4.97
N GLU A 281 -39.76 22.30 -4.01
CA GLU A 281 -40.32 23.64 -4.28
C GLU A 281 -39.40 24.50 -5.18
N ASN A 282 -38.08 24.39 -5.00
CA ASN A 282 -37.09 25.12 -5.79
C ASN A 282 -37.04 24.70 -7.26
N LEU A 283 -37.57 23.52 -7.63
CA LEU A 283 -37.62 23.00 -9.00
C LEU A 283 -39.03 22.91 -9.60
N SER A 284 -40.05 23.37 -8.87
CA SER A 284 -41.46 23.39 -9.32
C SER A 284 -41.67 24.10 -10.67
N TYR A 285 -40.80 25.05 -11.03
CA TYR A 285 -40.87 25.75 -12.31
C TYR A 285 -40.49 24.88 -13.52
N VAL A 286 -39.91 23.69 -13.31
CA VAL A 286 -39.51 22.74 -14.36
C VAL A 286 -40.57 21.66 -14.59
N ASP A 287 -41.63 21.64 -13.78
CA ASP A 287 -42.67 20.58 -13.78
C ASP A 287 -43.43 20.45 -15.12
N TYR A 288 -43.39 21.49 -15.97
CA TYR A 288 -43.92 21.45 -17.33
C TYR A 288 -43.17 20.51 -18.30
N LYS A 289 -42.01 19.97 -17.90
CA LYS A 289 -41.18 19.06 -18.71
C LYS A 289 -41.59 17.60 -18.52
N GLU A 290 -42.32 17.07 -19.50
CA GLU A 290 -42.80 15.68 -19.52
C GLU A 290 -41.67 14.64 -19.37
N GLU A 291 -40.48 14.90 -19.90
CA GLU A 291 -39.38 13.94 -19.81
C GLU A 291 -38.89 13.75 -18.36
N ILE A 292 -38.94 14.82 -17.57
CA ILE A 292 -38.53 14.82 -16.15
C ILE A 292 -39.61 14.16 -15.31
N THR A 293 -40.88 14.58 -15.46
CA THR A 293 -42.00 14.03 -14.69
C THR A 293 -42.16 12.54 -14.93
N LYS A 294 -42.00 12.06 -16.17
CA LYS A 294 -42.01 10.63 -16.50
C LYS A 294 -40.85 9.85 -15.86
N TYR A 295 -39.68 10.47 -15.67
CA TYR A 295 -38.54 9.80 -15.06
C TYR A 295 -38.69 9.61 -13.54
N ILE A 296 -39.34 10.58 -12.88
CA ILE A 296 -39.58 10.56 -11.43
C ILE A 296 -40.90 9.89 -11.04
N ASP A 297 -41.78 9.61 -12.00
CA ASP A 297 -43.10 9.02 -11.77
C ASP A 297 -43.02 7.72 -10.94
N GLY A 298 -43.92 7.60 -9.96
CA GLY A 298 -44.00 6.47 -9.03
C GLY A 298 -42.82 6.31 -8.05
N LYS A 299 -41.81 7.18 -8.08
CA LYS A 299 -40.63 7.11 -7.19
C LYS A 299 -40.66 8.19 -6.12
N ARG A 300 -40.15 7.86 -4.93
CA ARG A 300 -39.97 8.80 -3.81
C ARG A 300 -38.52 9.21 -3.72
N TYR A 301 -38.28 10.49 -3.47
CA TYR A 301 -36.95 11.05 -3.43
C TYR A 301 -36.67 11.78 -2.11
N LEU A 302 -35.42 11.70 -1.67
CA LEU A 302 -34.82 12.68 -0.77
C LEU A 302 -34.11 13.73 -1.63
N TRP A 303 -34.65 14.95 -1.64
CA TRP A 303 -34.09 16.06 -2.42
C TRP A 303 -33.09 16.86 -1.59
N LEU A 304 -31.87 16.98 -2.11
CA LEU A 304 -30.79 17.76 -1.48
C LEU A 304 -30.30 18.82 -2.46
N THR A 305 -30.37 20.09 -2.04
CA THR A 305 -29.85 21.24 -2.79
C THR A 305 -28.56 21.71 -2.15
N PHE A 306 -27.47 21.63 -2.91
CA PHE A 306 -26.13 22.08 -2.58
C PHE A 306 -25.90 23.46 -3.19
N GLU A 307 -25.55 24.44 -2.38
CA GLU A 307 -25.13 25.77 -2.85
C GLU A 307 -23.63 25.95 -2.66
N PHE A 308 -22.92 26.13 -3.77
CA PHE A 308 -21.47 26.14 -3.82
C PHE A 308 -20.89 27.55 -3.66
N PRO A 309 -19.65 27.66 -3.13
CA PRO A 309 -18.92 28.92 -3.11
C PRO A 309 -18.74 29.54 -4.51
N PRO A 310 -18.56 30.88 -4.63
CA PRO A 310 -18.46 31.57 -5.92
C PRO A 310 -17.29 31.13 -6.82
N GLN A 311 -16.30 30.43 -6.28
CA GLN A 311 -15.16 29.89 -7.04
C GLN A 311 -15.57 28.79 -8.03
N PHE A 312 -16.70 28.12 -7.80
CA PHE A 312 -17.20 27.07 -8.68
C PHE A 312 -17.92 27.66 -9.88
N SER A 313 -17.39 27.42 -11.07
CA SER A 313 -18.07 27.73 -12.32
C SER A 313 -19.16 26.69 -12.62
N ALA A 314 -20.12 27.05 -13.46
CA ALA A 314 -21.15 26.12 -13.92
C ALA A 314 -20.57 24.87 -14.59
N GLU A 315 -19.45 25.01 -15.30
CA GLU A 315 -18.75 23.89 -15.93
C GLU A 315 -18.16 22.92 -14.91
N ILE A 316 -17.59 23.44 -13.82
CA ILE A 316 -17.10 22.61 -12.71
C ILE A 316 -18.26 21.85 -12.07
N LEU A 317 -19.38 22.55 -11.79
CA LEU A 317 -20.58 21.96 -11.19
C LEU A 317 -21.19 20.86 -12.06
N ASP A 318 -21.18 21.04 -13.39
CA ASP A 318 -21.71 20.06 -14.32
C ASP A 318 -20.84 18.79 -14.41
N ASN A 319 -19.55 18.85 -14.02
CA ASN A 319 -18.68 17.67 -14.02
C ASN A 319 -18.66 16.91 -12.68
N PHE A 320 -19.39 17.37 -11.66
CA PHE A 320 -19.53 16.62 -10.43
C PHE A 320 -20.46 15.41 -10.57
N SER A 321 -20.13 14.34 -9.87
CA SER A 321 -21.03 13.24 -9.54
C SER A 321 -21.05 13.00 -8.03
N PHE A 322 -22.22 12.62 -7.52
CA PHE A 322 -22.50 12.42 -6.10
C PHE A 322 -22.96 10.98 -5.90
N VAL A 323 -22.14 10.18 -5.23
CA VAL A 323 -22.37 8.73 -5.09
C VAL A 323 -22.54 8.35 -3.64
N LEU A 324 -23.63 7.67 -3.31
CA LEU A 324 -23.89 7.07 -2.01
C LEU A 324 -23.32 5.64 -1.94
N ASN A 325 -23.14 5.14 -0.71
CA ASN A 325 -22.53 3.84 -0.40
C ASN A 325 -21.14 3.65 -1.01
N ALA A 326 -20.44 4.75 -1.29
CA ALA A 326 -19.07 4.75 -1.72
C ALA A 326 -18.15 4.76 -0.50
N PHE A 327 -17.03 4.05 -0.59
CA PHE A 327 -16.03 3.98 0.47
C PHE A 327 -14.66 3.58 -0.06
N PRO A 328 -13.59 3.96 0.66
CA PRO A 328 -12.26 3.47 0.41
C PRO A 328 -12.14 1.96 0.64
N ILE A 329 -11.48 1.28 -0.31
CA ILE A 329 -11.04 -0.10 -0.22
C ILE A 329 -9.53 -0.19 -0.42
N TYR A 330 -8.96 -1.30 0.00
CA TYR A 330 -7.54 -1.59 -0.22
C TYR A 330 -7.30 -3.08 -0.42
N ASN A 331 -6.21 -3.37 -1.13
CA ASN A 331 -5.82 -4.70 -1.54
C ASN A 331 -5.23 -5.46 -0.35
N ARG A 332 -6.12 -6.21 0.29
CA ARG A 332 -5.85 -6.98 1.49
C ARG A 332 -6.57 -8.32 1.38
N GLY A 333 -5.85 -9.42 1.57
CA GLY A 333 -6.37 -10.79 1.53
C GLY A 333 -6.02 -11.58 2.77
N TRP A 334 -6.96 -12.38 3.27
CA TRP A 334 -6.79 -13.16 4.49
C TRP A 334 -6.20 -14.54 4.19
N LYS A 335 -5.22 -14.94 4.98
CA LYS A 335 -4.63 -16.27 4.95
C LYS A 335 -4.50 -16.85 6.35
N LYS A 336 -4.50 -18.18 6.41
CA LYS A 336 -4.31 -18.95 7.64
C LYS A 336 -3.29 -20.05 7.41
N THR A 337 -2.36 -20.18 8.35
CA THR A 337 -1.42 -21.30 8.43
C THR A 337 -1.68 -22.08 9.70
N GLU A 338 -1.87 -23.38 9.54
CA GLU A 338 -1.89 -24.35 10.64
C GLU A 338 -0.50 -24.98 10.74
N TYR A 339 0.03 -25.05 11.96
CA TYR A 339 1.40 -25.51 12.19
C TYR A 339 1.50 -26.35 13.45
N SER A 340 2.31 -27.40 13.34
CA SER A 340 2.61 -28.34 14.43
C SER A 340 3.99 -28.02 15.01
N LEU A 341 4.05 -27.78 16.33
CA LEU A 341 5.25 -27.27 17.00
C LEU A 341 6.36 -28.32 17.20
N ASP A 342 6.07 -29.59 16.92
CA ASP A 342 6.95 -30.75 17.09
C ASP A 342 8.12 -30.83 16.09
N ILE A 343 8.02 -30.19 14.92
CA ILE A 343 8.97 -30.40 13.80
C ILE A 343 10.05 -29.30 13.69
N MET A 344 9.74 -28.02 13.96
CA MET A 344 10.68 -26.89 13.73
C MET A 344 10.80 -25.89 14.90
N GLY A 345 10.33 -26.26 16.09
CA GLY A 345 10.32 -25.38 17.27
C GLY A 345 9.25 -24.30 17.16
N ASN A 346 9.36 -23.24 17.97
CA ASN A 346 8.30 -22.26 18.16
C ASN A 346 8.18 -21.19 17.05
N ASN A 347 8.51 -21.54 15.81
CA ASN A 347 8.50 -20.65 14.65
C ASN A 347 7.48 -21.11 13.62
N ILE A 348 6.41 -20.33 13.42
CA ILE A 348 5.37 -20.60 12.43
C ILE A 348 5.69 -19.82 11.14
N PRO A 349 5.94 -20.48 10.00
CA PRO A 349 6.17 -19.80 8.72
C PRO A 349 4.87 -19.21 8.16
N LEU A 350 4.93 -17.96 7.75
CA LEU A 350 3.85 -17.24 7.06
C LEU A 350 4.08 -17.33 5.56
N VAL A 351 3.52 -18.37 4.95
CA VAL A 351 3.76 -18.72 3.55
C VAL A 351 2.91 -17.84 2.62
N THR A 352 3.56 -17.16 1.68
CA THR A 352 2.92 -16.37 0.61
C THR A 352 3.10 -17.05 -0.75
N ASP A 353 2.11 -16.88 -1.64
CA ASP A 353 2.15 -17.39 -3.01
C ASP A 353 2.78 -16.38 -3.98
N GLU A 354 2.84 -16.73 -5.25
CA GLU A 354 3.40 -15.89 -6.31
C GLU A 354 2.65 -14.55 -6.44
N GLY A 355 3.37 -13.45 -6.24
CA GLY A 355 2.80 -12.10 -6.33
C GLY A 355 2.11 -11.62 -5.05
N GLU A 356 2.12 -12.43 -3.99
CA GLU A 356 1.61 -12.06 -2.68
C GLU A 356 2.75 -11.60 -1.78
N HIS A 357 2.51 -10.56 -0.99
CA HIS A 357 3.44 -10.00 -0.01
C HIS A 357 2.78 -9.98 1.36
N PHE A 358 3.52 -10.38 2.39
CA PHE A 358 3.03 -10.36 3.77
C PHE A 358 2.77 -8.92 4.25
N LEU A 359 1.59 -8.67 4.79
CA LEU A 359 1.18 -7.37 5.31
C LEU A 359 1.29 -7.33 6.84
N TYR A 360 0.44 -8.03 7.59
CA TYR A 360 0.57 -8.09 9.05
C TYR A 360 -0.17 -9.31 9.59
N VAL A 361 0.18 -9.71 10.81
CA VAL A 361 -0.53 -10.78 11.51
C VAL A 361 -1.89 -10.26 11.99
N ASP A 362 -2.91 -11.08 11.80
CA ASP A 362 -4.28 -10.81 12.25
C ASP A 362 -4.46 -11.40 13.66
N GLU A 363 -4.16 -12.68 13.80
CA GLU A 363 -4.31 -13.41 15.06
C GLU A 363 -3.37 -14.62 15.13
N VAL A 364 -2.90 -14.92 16.33
CA VAL A 364 -2.18 -16.15 16.66
C VAL A 364 -2.90 -16.82 17.81
N GLN A 365 -3.26 -18.09 17.63
CA GLN A 365 -3.96 -18.86 18.64
C GLN A 365 -3.46 -20.31 18.68
N ASP A 366 -3.59 -20.98 19.82
CA ASP A 366 -3.31 -22.41 19.94
C ASP A 366 -4.55 -23.28 19.68
N GLY A 367 -4.37 -24.60 19.72
CA GLY A 367 -5.44 -25.60 19.56
C GLY A 367 -6.55 -25.51 20.60
N ASP A 368 -6.29 -24.91 21.76
CA ASP A 368 -7.29 -24.67 22.81
C ASP A 368 -8.06 -23.36 22.60
N GLY A 369 -7.74 -22.60 21.54
CA GLY A 369 -8.36 -21.31 21.23
C GLY A 369 -7.83 -20.14 22.07
N ARG A 370 -6.70 -20.31 22.76
CA ARG A 370 -6.07 -19.22 23.52
C ARG A 370 -5.33 -18.30 22.56
N LYS A 371 -5.62 -17.01 22.64
CA LYS A 371 -5.03 -15.96 21.79
C LYS A 371 -3.72 -15.47 22.36
N TYR A 372 -2.73 -15.32 21.50
CA TYR A 372 -1.41 -14.79 21.84
C TYR A 372 -1.35 -13.30 21.52
N THR A 373 -0.58 -12.54 22.28
CA THR A 373 -0.44 -11.08 22.10
C THR A 373 0.88 -10.73 21.42
N GLU A 374 0.83 -9.84 20.44
CA GLU A 374 2.04 -9.36 19.76
C GLU A 374 2.86 -8.47 20.70
N ILE A 375 4.17 -8.71 20.74
CA ILE A 375 5.15 -7.76 21.28
C ILE A 375 6.10 -7.31 20.17
N PRO A 376 6.24 -5.99 19.93
CA PRO A 376 7.05 -5.47 18.84
C PRO A 376 8.56 -5.66 19.05
N PHE A 377 9.00 -5.93 20.28
CA PHE A 377 10.40 -6.17 20.62
C PHE A 377 10.53 -7.44 21.46
N THR A 378 11.38 -8.35 21.01
CA THR A 378 11.88 -9.45 21.85
C THR A 378 12.84 -8.84 22.88
N PRO A 379 12.58 -8.93 24.20
CA PRO A 379 13.62 -8.72 25.19
C PRO A 379 14.77 -9.69 24.93
N ASN A 380 15.98 -9.38 25.37
CA ASN A 380 17.12 -10.31 25.27
C ASN A 380 16.93 -11.60 26.11
N ASP A 381 15.89 -11.64 26.95
CA ASP A 381 15.45 -12.81 27.72
C ASP A 381 14.21 -13.47 27.10
N ASP A 382 14.08 -14.77 27.35
CA ASP A 382 13.00 -15.65 26.88
C ASP A 382 11.64 -14.94 26.74
N LEU A 383 11.04 -15.11 25.56
CA LEU A 383 9.71 -14.59 25.26
C LEU A 383 8.74 -15.10 26.34
N ARG A 384 7.99 -14.21 27.01
CA ARG A 384 7.04 -14.67 28.03
C ARG A 384 5.96 -15.52 27.36
N LYS A 385 5.54 -16.57 28.06
CA LYS A 385 4.41 -17.43 27.68
C LYS A 385 3.19 -16.61 27.29
N GLY A 386 2.56 -16.95 26.16
CA GLY A 386 1.36 -16.26 25.67
C GLY A 386 1.65 -15.04 24.80
N LEU A 387 2.92 -14.76 24.49
CA LEU A 387 3.32 -13.69 23.59
C LEU A 387 3.83 -14.24 22.26
N TYR A 388 3.78 -13.40 21.22
CA TYR A 388 4.42 -13.68 19.94
C TYR A 388 5.10 -12.41 19.38
N THR A 389 6.06 -12.61 18.48
CA THR A 389 6.71 -11.55 17.71
C THR A 389 6.78 -11.96 16.25
N VAL A 390 6.62 -11.00 15.35
CA VAL A 390 6.79 -11.23 13.91
C VAL A 390 8.24 -10.94 13.53
N ARG A 391 8.88 -11.89 12.85
CA ARG A 391 10.23 -11.73 12.32
C ARG A 391 10.21 -11.85 10.81
N LYS A 392 10.64 -10.77 10.15
CA LYS A 392 10.79 -10.71 8.70
C LYS A 392 12.18 -11.15 8.26
N GLY A 393 12.28 -12.26 7.53
CA GLY A 393 13.53 -12.76 6.98
C GLY A 393 14.64 -12.96 8.04
N GLY A 394 15.85 -13.32 7.59
CA GLY A 394 17.05 -13.33 8.43
C GLY A 394 17.06 -14.31 9.62
N MET A 395 16.12 -15.25 9.68
CA MET A 395 16.29 -16.53 10.40
C MET A 395 17.17 -17.49 9.59
N GLU A 396 17.11 -17.35 8.27
CA GLU A 396 17.92 -18.09 7.31
C GLU A 396 19.34 -17.49 7.26
N ARG A 397 20.37 -18.31 7.51
CA ARG A 397 21.77 -17.90 7.31
C ARG A 397 22.12 -17.78 5.81
N PHE A 398 21.29 -18.36 4.97
CA PHE A 398 21.40 -18.37 3.52
C PHE A 398 20.45 -17.35 2.91
N THR A 399 20.87 -16.70 1.83
CA THR A 399 19.94 -15.99 0.93
C THR A 399 19.35 -16.98 -0.07
N ASN A 400 18.23 -16.63 -0.70
CA ASN A 400 17.71 -17.41 -1.83
C ASN A 400 18.77 -17.65 -2.92
N ARG A 401 19.80 -16.79 -3.07
CA ARG A 401 20.95 -17.08 -3.95
C ARG A 401 21.91 -18.10 -3.34
N ASN A 402 22.33 -17.94 -2.09
CA ASN A 402 23.37 -18.75 -1.43
C ASN A 402 22.90 -20.07 -0.80
N ALA A 403 21.60 -20.40 -0.74
CA ALA A 403 21.13 -21.63 -0.09
C ALA A 403 21.76 -22.90 -0.70
N VAL A 404 21.84 -22.93 -2.03
CA VAL A 404 22.43 -24.06 -2.76
C VAL A 404 23.94 -24.09 -2.59
N ASP A 405 24.60 -22.94 -2.63
CA ASP A 405 26.04 -22.83 -2.43
C ASP A 405 26.44 -23.19 -1.00
N MET A 406 25.60 -22.84 -0.01
CA MET A 406 25.81 -23.20 1.38
C MET A 406 25.61 -24.71 1.59
N ILE A 407 24.57 -25.31 1.02
CA ILE A 407 24.37 -26.77 1.08
C ILE A 407 25.49 -27.49 0.31
N ALA A 408 25.92 -26.97 -0.83
CA ALA A 408 27.04 -27.51 -1.60
C ALA A 408 28.36 -27.41 -0.82
N ASN A 409 28.61 -26.30 -0.12
CA ASN A 409 29.77 -26.13 0.75
C ASN A 409 29.70 -27.08 1.96
N VAL A 410 28.54 -27.21 2.62
CA VAL A 410 28.36 -28.20 3.69
C VAL A 410 28.58 -29.63 3.16
N LEU A 411 28.13 -29.93 1.95
CA LEU A 411 28.37 -31.21 1.28
C LEU A 411 29.85 -31.45 1.01
N GLU A 412 30.57 -30.42 0.54
CA GLU A 412 32.00 -30.49 0.27
C GLU A 412 32.78 -30.70 1.56
N LEU A 413 32.50 -29.91 2.60
CA LEU A 413 33.06 -30.09 3.94
C LEU A 413 32.76 -31.47 4.52
N THR A 414 31.51 -31.94 4.40
CA THR A 414 31.14 -33.29 4.85
C THR A 414 31.91 -34.34 4.07
N ARG A 415 32.13 -34.15 2.76
CA ARG A 415 32.91 -35.07 1.91
C ARG A 415 34.39 -35.10 2.29
N ASP A 416 34.97 -33.94 2.62
CA ASP A 416 36.34 -33.82 3.07
C ASP A 416 36.53 -34.45 4.46
N GLU A 417 35.58 -34.23 5.37
CA GLU A 417 35.55 -34.93 6.66
C GLU A 417 35.35 -36.44 6.49
N ILE A 418 34.48 -36.88 5.57
CA ILE A 418 34.31 -38.30 5.20
C ILE A 418 35.64 -38.91 4.74
N ALA A 419 36.40 -38.19 3.90
CA ALA A 419 37.71 -38.64 3.44
C ALA A 419 38.69 -38.77 4.61
N ALA A 420 38.71 -37.81 5.52
CA ALA A 420 39.54 -37.83 6.72
C ALA A 420 39.14 -38.96 7.71
N PHE A 421 37.86 -39.18 7.96
CA PHE A 421 37.34 -40.22 8.87
C PHE A 421 37.49 -41.64 8.31
N SER A 422 37.46 -41.80 6.98
CA SER A 422 37.68 -43.10 6.34
C SER A 422 39.07 -43.69 6.56
N LEU A 423 40.04 -42.86 7.00
CA LEU A 423 41.38 -43.27 7.41
C LEU A 423 41.42 -43.87 8.83
N LEU A 424 40.44 -43.54 9.68
CA LEU A 424 40.41 -43.93 11.10
C LEU A 424 39.61 -45.21 11.37
N ASN A 425 38.61 -45.56 10.54
CA ASN A 425 37.92 -46.86 10.61
C ASN A 425 37.19 -47.22 9.30
N ARG A 426 37.68 -48.25 8.60
CA ARG A 426 37.36 -48.49 7.17
C ARG A 426 36.01 -49.16 6.89
N ASP A 427 35.49 -49.97 7.83
CA ASP A 427 34.39 -50.90 7.53
C ASP A 427 33.02 -50.52 8.14
N ASN A 428 32.96 -49.90 9.33
CA ASN A 428 31.67 -49.52 9.95
C ASN A 428 31.17 -48.12 9.54
N VAL A 429 32.06 -47.23 9.13
CA VAL A 429 31.73 -45.82 8.87
C VAL A 429 31.29 -45.62 7.41
N LYS A 430 31.79 -46.45 6.48
CA LYS A 430 31.51 -46.33 5.05
C LYS A 430 30.03 -46.45 4.68
N GLY A 431 29.28 -47.35 5.33
CA GLY A 431 27.85 -47.54 5.09
C GLY A 431 27.02 -46.33 5.51
N VAL A 432 27.24 -45.85 6.74
CA VAL A 432 26.55 -44.67 7.31
C VAL A 432 26.88 -43.40 6.51
N LEU A 433 28.14 -43.24 6.10
CA LEU A 433 28.58 -42.07 5.31
C LEU A 433 28.01 -42.08 3.89
N SER A 434 27.86 -43.25 3.26
CA SER A 434 27.20 -43.37 1.96
C SER A 434 25.73 -42.98 2.05
N GLU A 435 25.03 -43.46 3.08
CA GLU A 435 23.62 -43.11 3.32
C GLU A 435 23.44 -41.62 3.60
N MET A 436 24.36 -41.02 4.36
CA MET A 436 24.38 -39.58 4.62
C MET A 436 24.60 -38.76 3.33
N SER A 437 25.55 -39.17 2.49
CA SER A 437 25.79 -38.57 1.18
C SER A 437 24.55 -38.65 0.28
N ASP A 438 23.86 -39.80 0.25
CA ASP A 438 22.67 -39.99 -0.58
C ASP A 438 21.47 -39.18 -0.07
N LYS A 439 21.27 -39.12 1.26
CA LYS A 439 20.26 -38.24 1.88
C LYS A 439 20.55 -36.76 1.60
N MET A 440 21.81 -36.34 1.66
CA MET A 440 22.19 -34.96 1.33
C MET A 440 21.97 -34.63 -0.16
N LYS A 441 22.29 -35.53 -1.09
CA LYS A 441 21.96 -35.34 -2.52
C LYS A 441 20.47 -35.21 -2.75
N SER A 442 19.66 -36.03 -2.07
CA SER A 442 18.20 -35.93 -2.11
C SER A 442 17.72 -34.58 -1.56
N MET A 443 18.34 -34.10 -0.47
CA MET A 443 18.07 -32.77 0.10
C MET A 443 18.40 -31.66 -0.90
N VAL A 444 19.55 -31.69 -1.57
CA VAL A 444 19.91 -30.72 -2.64
C VAL A 444 18.87 -30.71 -3.76
N GLN A 445 18.42 -31.89 -4.20
CA GLN A 445 17.42 -31.98 -5.25
C GLN A 445 16.07 -31.40 -4.81
N LYS A 446 15.64 -31.68 -3.57
CA LYS A 446 14.42 -31.09 -2.99
C LYS A 446 14.53 -29.59 -2.81
N VAL A 447 15.68 -29.08 -2.36
CA VAL A 447 15.93 -27.64 -2.21
C VAL A 447 15.96 -26.96 -3.57
N ASN A 448 16.61 -27.53 -4.57
CA ASN A 448 16.61 -26.98 -5.94
C ASN A 448 15.21 -26.92 -6.55
N ASN A 449 14.37 -27.91 -6.27
CA ASN A 449 12.97 -27.90 -6.70
C ASN A 449 12.17 -26.83 -5.93
N ALA A 450 12.35 -26.73 -4.62
CA ALA A 450 11.70 -25.71 -3.79
C ALA A 450 12.14 -24.28 -4.16
N LYS A 451 13.41 -24.09 -4.56
CA LYS A 451 13.97 -22.81 -5.02
C LYS A 451 13.29 -22.27 -6.29
N ARG A 452 12.69 -23.15 -7.10
CA ARG A 452 11.87 -22.73 -8.27
C ARG A 452 10.52 -22.16 -7.85
N SER A 453 10.05 -22.50 -6.64
CA SER A 453 8.73 -22.14 -6.12
C SER A 453 8.79 -20.98 -5.10
N ILE A 454 9.87 -20.89 -4.30
CA ILE A 454 10.05 -19.85 -3.28
C ILE A 454 10.71 -18.63 -3.92
N LYS A 455 9.90 -17.64 -4.33
CA LYS A 455 10.39 -16.39 -4.93
C LYS A 455 10.61 -15.26 -3.91
N GLN A 456 10.04 -15.36 -2.70
CA GLN A 456 10.10 -14.32 -1.67
C GLN A 456 10.76 -14.79 -0.37
N GLU A 457 11.20 -13.85 0.46
CA GLU A 457 11.70 -14.12 1.81
C GLU A 457 10.52 -14.49 2.71
N LEU A 458 10.66 -15.59 3.46
CA LEU A 458 9.63 -16.04 4.39
C LEU A 458 9.58 -15.14 5.62
N ASN A 459 8.37 -14.89 6.11
CA ASN A 459 8.11 -14.25 7.39
C ASN A 459 7.72 -15.31 8.40
N TYR A 460 8.04 -15.09 9.67
CA TYR A 460 7.78 -16.05 10.73
C TYR A 460 7.10 -15.39 11.92
N VAL A 461 6.16 -16.09 12.52
CA VAL A 461 5.70 -15.82 13.88
C VAL A 461 6.56 -16.64 14.82
N ILE A 462 7.21 -15.97 15.76
CA ILE A 462 7.94 -16.60 16.85
C ILE A 462 7.06 -16.46 18.08
N MET A 463 6.65 -17.56 18.69
CA MET A 463 5.80 -17.54 19.87
C MET A 463 6.40 -18.34 21.01
N GLU A 464 5.95 -18.11 22.24
CA GLU A 464 6.25 -19.02 23.35
C GLU A 464 4.94 -19.59 23.89
N PRO A 465 4.67 -20.89 23.66
CA PRO A 465 3.39 -21.48 24.02
C PRO A 465 3.21 -21.52 25.54
N VAL A 466 1.98 -21.27 26.01
CA VAL A 466 1.68 -21.26 27.45
C VAL A 466 1.79 -22.66 28.05
N ASP A 467 1.25 -23.65 27.34
CA ASP A 467 1.28 -25.08 27.64
C ASP A 467 1.91 -25.85 26.47
N LYS A 468 2.17 -27.16 26.64
CA LYS A 468 2.57 -28.01 25.51
C LYS A 468 1.36 -28.23 24.59
N THR A 469 1.12 -27.27 23.72
CA THR A 469 0.09 -27.34 22.68
C THR A 469 0.71 -27.91 21.41
N ASP A 470 0.11 -28.94 20.83
CA ASP A 470 0.65 -29.58 19.63
C ASP A 470 0.31 -28.76 18.37
N HIS A 471 -0.84 -28.09 18.35
CA HIS A 471 -1.35 -27.34 17.20
C HIS A 471 -1.44 -25.85 17.46
N THR A 472 -1.04 -25.08 16.46
CA THR A 472 -1.10 -23.61 16.47
C THR A 472 -1.63 -23.09 15.14
N TYR A 473 -2.28 -21.94 15.21
CA TYR A 473 -2.88 -21.26 14.08
C TYR A 473 -2.38 -19.82 14.04
N ALA A 474 -1.84 -19.42 12.90
CA ALA A 474 -1.54 -18.02 12.62
C ALA A 474 -2.37 -17.58 11.42
N SER A 475 -3.24 -16.58 11.61
CA SER A 475 -3.90 -15.86 10.53
C SER A 475 -3.18 -14.54 10.26
N PHE A 476 -3.09 -14.17 9.00
CA PHE A 476 -2.39 -12.99 8.55
C PHE A 476 -2.99 -12.42 7.27
N TRP A 477 -2.69 -11.15 7.05
CA TRP A 477 -3.09 -10.42 5.87
C TRP A 477 -1.95 -10.34 4.86
N ILE A 478 -2.30 -10.46 3.60
CA ILE A 478 -1.40 -10.31 2.45
C ILE A 478 -1.85 -9.16 1.55
N THR A 479 -0.96 -8.70 0.68
CA THR A 479 -1.26 -7.76 -0.39
C THR A 479 -0.55 -8.18 -1.68
N HIS A 480 -1.11 -7.81 -2.81
CA HIS A 480 -0.51 -7.98 -4.15
C HIS A 480 0.22 -6.72 -4.63
N SER A 481 0.29 -5.66 -3.81
CA SER A 481 1.10 -4.45 -4.06
C SER A 481 0.91 -3.89 -5.49
N THR A 482 2.00 -3.84 -6.27
CA THR A 482 2.06 -3.34 -7.65
C THR A 482 1.13 -4.10 -8.60
N LEU A 483 0.91 -5.40 -8.38
CA LEU A 483 0.06 -6.22 -9.24
C LEU A 483 -1.43 -5.85 -9.15
N ALA A 484 -1.84 -5.23 -8.05
CA ALA A 484 -3.20 -4.76 -7.81
C ALA A 484 -3.45 -3.32 -8.28
N ASN A 485 -2.44 -2.62 -8.80
CA ASN A 485 -2.62 -1.30 -9.40
C ASN A 485 -3.24 -1.38 -10.80
N HIS A 486 -3.72 -0.22 -11.27
CA HIS A 486 -4.22 0.00 -12.62
C HIS A 486 -5.45 -0.81 -13.01
N MET A 487 -6.27 -1.21 -12.03
CA MET A 487 -7.62 -1.70 -12.32
C MET A 487 -8.52 -0.52 -12.63
N ARG A 488 -9.25 -0.62 -13.75
CA ARG A 488 -10.02 0.49 -14.30
C ARG A 488 -11.25 0.81 -13.43
N PRO A 489 -11.67 2.08 -13.36
CA PRO A 489 -13.01 2.42 -12.89
C PRO A 489 -14.09 1.61 -13.62
N GLY A 490 -15.14 1.22 -12.92
CA GLY A 490 -16.22 0.36 -13.42
C GLY A 490 -15.91 -1.14 -13.36
N THR A 491 -14.71 -1.55 -12.91
CA THR A 491 -14.41 -2.97 -12.68
C THR A 491 -15.26 -3.50 -11.52
N GLU A 492 -15.90 -4.65 -11.74
CA GLU A 492 -16.70 -5.35 -10.73
C GLU A 492 -15.86 -6.41 -10.01
N LEU A 493 -15.96 -6.42 -8.69
CA LEU A 493 -15.41 -7.40 -7.78
C LEU A 493 -16.56 -8.15 -7.11
N SER A 494 -16.38 -9.43 -6.86
CA SER A 494 -17.41 -10.28 -6.23
C SER A 494 -16.88 -10.90 -4.96
N ASN A 495 -17.73 -10.99 -3.93
CA ASN A 495 -17.38 -11.74 -2.74
C ASN A 495 -17.34 -13.27 -3.04
N GLN A 496 -16.77 -14.07 -2.12
CA GLN A 496 -16.60 -15.52 -2.34
C GLN A 496 -17.93 -16.24 -2.64
N LEU A 497 -19.02 -15.81 -1.99
CA LEU A 497 -20.36 -16.38 -2.15
C LEU A 497 -21.11 -15.86 -3.39
N LYS A 498 -20.50 -14.93 -4.14
CA LYS A 498 -21.14 -14.15 -5.23
C LYS A 498 -22.48 -13.52 -4.83
N SER A 499 -22.65 -13.32 -3.54
CA SER A 499 -23.84 -12.80 -2.91
C SER A 499 -23.78 -11.30 -2.72
N GLN A 500 -22.68 -10.63 -3.08
CA GLN A 500 -22.54 -9.17 -3.07
C GLN A 500 -21.46 -8.77 -4.07
N THR A 501 -21.71 -7.71 -4.83
CA THR A 501 -20.77 -7.14 -5.79
C THR A 501 -20.33 -5.75 -5.35
N LEU A 502 -19.12 -5.40 -5.75
CA LEU A 502 -18.49 -4.13 -5.45
C LEU A 502 -17.91 -3.58 -6.75
N VAL A 503 -18.15 -2.31 -7.04
CA VAL A 503 -17.72 -1.69 -8.30
C VAL A 503 -16.76 -0.55 -8.01
N LEU A 504 -15.61 -0.54 -8.69
CA LEU A 504 -14.61 0.52 -8.55
C LEU A 504 -15.11 1.84 -9.12
N LEU A 505 -14.99 2.93 -8.35
CA LEU A 505 -15.23 4.30 -8.82
C LEU A 505 -13.96 4.98 -9.30
N THR A 506 -12.82 4.60 -8.75
CA THR A 506 -11.50 5.12 -9.14
C THR A 506 -10.60 3.99 -9.60
N GLU A 507 -9.53 4.35 -10.31
CA GLU A 507 -8.44 3.43 -10.58
C GLU A 507 -7.76 2.99 -9.28
N THR A 508 -7.27 1.75 -9.22
CA THR A 508 -6.48 1.28 -8.08
C THR A 508 -5.04 1.75 -8.19
N ILE A 509 -4.54 2.40 -7.14
CA ILE A 509 -3.23 3.07 -7.13
C ILE A 509 -2.50 2.88 -5.80
N GLY A 510 -1.23 3.29 -5.75
CA GLY A 510 -0.45 3.37 -4.52
C GLY A 510 0.14 2.05 -4.01
N GLY A 511 -0.16 0.92 -4.65
CA GLY A 511 0.45 -0.36 -4.33
C GLY A 511 1.95 -0.34 -4.66
N ALA A 512 2.79 -0.69 -3.69
CA ALA A 512 4.25 -0.67 -3.84
C ALA A 512 4.88 -1.86 -3.12
N GLU A 513 5.91 -2.45 -3.74
CA GLU A 513 6.66 -3.53 -3.11
C GLU A 513 7.60 -2.99 -2.03
N GLU A 514 7.97 -3.87 -1.10
CA GLU A 514 8.94 -3.57 -0.06
C GLU A 514 10.29 -3.12 -0.66
N GLN A 515 10.84 -2.02 -0.13
CA GLN A 515 12.15 -1.54 -0.52
C GLN A 515 13.25 -2.46 0.02
N LYS A 516 14.15 -2.92 -0.87
CA LYS A 516 15.26 -3.83 -0.53
C LYS A 516 16.62 -3.20 -0.84
N GLY A 517 17.66 -3.64 -0.13
CA GLY A 517 19.05 -3.25 -0.44
C GLY A 517 19.35 -1.78 -0.17
N THR A 518 19.83 -1.05 -1.18
CA THR A 518 20.22 0.38 -1.04
C THR A 518 19.03 1.30 -0.80
N ASP A 519 17.87 0.97 -1.35
CA ASP A 519 16.64 1.76 -1.19
C ASP A 519 16.17 1.76 0.27
N SER A 520 16.24 0.60 0.94
CA SER A 520 15.84 0.48 2.34
C SER A 520 16.70 1.38 3.24
N ILE A 521 18.00 1.55 2.93
CA ILE A 521 18.88 2.47 3.66
C ILE A 521 18.39 3.93 3.54
N GLN A 522 17.93 4.36 2.35
CA GLN A 522 17.38 5.70 2.18
C GLN A 522 16.06 5.87 2.93
N ALA A 523 15.18 4.87 2.87
CA ALA A 523 13.94 4.83 3.65
C ALA A 523 14.20 4.90 5.17
N TYR A 524 15.19 4.16 5.67
CA TYR A 524 15.60 4.23 7.07
C TYR A 524 16.19 5.60 7.43
N LYS A 525 17.03 6.17 6.58
CA LYS A 525 17.57 7.52 6.79
C LYS A 525 16.45 8.55 6.91
N TYR A 526 15.47 8.51 6.01
CA TYR A 526 14.30 9.38 6.11
C TYR A 526 13.55 9.12 7.42
N ALA A 527 13.16 7.89 7.69
CA ALA A 527 12.36 7.54 8.86
C ALA A 527 13.04 7.94 10.19
N LEU A 528 14.36 7.80 10.31
CA LEU A 528 15.12 8.19 11.50
C LEU A 528 15.22 9.71 11.68
N THR A 529 15.37 10.44 10.58
CA THR A 529 15.57 11.90 10.62
C THR A 529 14.26 12.65 10.79
N THR A 530 13.18 12.16 10.17
CA THR A 530 11.89 12.87 10.07
C THR A 530 10.81 12.28 10.96
N ARG A 531 10.95 11.01 11.40
CA ARG A 531 9.88 10.25 12.08
C ARG A 531 8.55 10.29 11.34
N ASP A 532 8.61 10.23 10.00
CA ASP A 532 7.46 10.33 9.10
C ASP A 532 6.68 11.66 9.16
N LYS A 533 7.34 12.73 9.63
CA LYS A 533 6.80 14.09 9.63
C LYS A 533 7.74 15.06 8.93
N ILE A 534 7.18 15.87 8.04
CA ILE A 534 7.93 16.86 7.28
C ILE A 534 7.86 18.20 8.02
N ILE A 535 8.99 18.64 8.57
CA ILE A 535 9.08 19.88 9.37
C ILE A 535 10.07 20.85 8.73
N SER A 536 11.21 20.35 8.25
CA SER A 536 12.30 21.12 7.68
C SER A 536 12.39 21.02 6.15
N LEU A 537 13.12 21.94 5.52
CA LEU A 537 13.37 21.89 4.07
C LEU A 537 14.21 20.65 3.67
N GLU A 538 15.09 20.18 4.57
CA GLU A 538 15.86 18.95 4.34
C GLU A 538 14.98 17.71 4.45
N ASP A 539 13.92 17.73 5.27
CA ASP A 539 12.95 16.62 5.35
C ASP A 539 12.22 16.43 4.02
N VAL A 540 11.86 17.54 3.35
CA VAL A 540 11.28 17.52 2.00
C VAL A 540 12.24 16.88 0.99
N LYS A 541 13.53 17.27 1.00
CA LYS A 541 14.54 16.67 0.12
C LYS A 541 14.73 15.19 0.41
N ASN A 542 14.80 14.79 1.67
CA ASN A 542 14.93 13.39 2.07
C ASN A 542 13.70 12.58 1.66
N TYR A 543 12.50 13.16 1.76
CA TYR A 543 11.26 12.54 1.30
C TYR A 543 11.29 12.31 -0.22
N CYS A 544 11.58 13.35 -1.01
CA CYS A 544 11.66 13.23 -2.47
C CYS A 544 12.72 12.21 -2.92
N ARG A 545 13.88 12.15 -2.25
CA ARG A 545 14.92 11.12 -2.49
C ARG A 545 14.41 9.72 -2.22
N MET A 546 13.74 9.51 -1.09
CA MET A 546 13.18 8.21 -0.72
C MET A 546 12.10 7.73 -1.71
N VAL A 547 11.26 8.65 -2.22
CA VAL A 547 10.17 8.29 -3.14
C VAL A 547 10.68 8.05 -4.56
N LEU A 548 11.49 8.97 -5.10
CA LEU A 548 11.93 8.94 -6.50
C LEU A 548 13.18 8.09 -6.75
N LYS A 549 13.94 7.76 -5.69
CA LYS A 549 15.08 6.82 -5.73
C LYS A 549 16.05 7.15 -6.87
N ASP A 550 16.31 6.20 -7.76
CA ASP A 550 17.23 6.31 -8.89
C ASP A 550 16.72 7.23 -10.02
N GLU A 551 15.42 7.54 -10.07
CA GLU A 551 14.87 8.47 -11.06
C GLU A 551 15.24 9.92 -10.75
N LEU A 552 15.65 10.21 -9.51
CA LEU A 552 15.97 11.56 -9.07
C LEU A 552 17.41 11.95 -9.44
N LYS A 553 17.57 13.13 -10.05
CA LYS A 553 18.88 13.78 -10.21
C LYS A 553 19.12 14.81 -9.12
N GLU A 554 18.20 15.75 -8.96
CA GLU A 554 18.33 16.86 -8.01
C GLU A 554 16.96 17.32 -7.47
N VAL A 555 16.93 17.79 -6.21
CA VAL A 555 15.76 18.45 -5.61
C VAL A 555 16.19 19.77 -5.00
N LYS A 556 15.55 20.85 -5.44
CA LYS A 556 15.74 22.20 -4.90
C LYS A 556 14.49 22.59 -4.12
N VAL A 557 14.68 23.12 -2.92
CA VAL A 557 13.57 23.53 -2.06
C VAL A 557 13.79 24.98 -1.65
N THR A 558 12.87 25.86 -2.04
CA THR A 558 12.91 27.31 -1.80
C THR A 558 11.63 27.78 -1.11
N ARG A 559 11.64 29.01 -0.59
CA ARG A 559 10.45 29.65 0.00
C ARG A 559 9.83 30.58 -1.02
N GLY A 560 8.51 30.49 -1.19
CA GLY A 560 7.73 31.30 -2.11
C GLY A 560 6.52 31.93 -1.44
N THR A 561 5.66 32.54 -2.27
CA THR A 561 4.36 33.08 -1.87
C THR A 561 3.32 32.79 -2.95
N MET A 562 2.10 32.40 -2.56
CA MET A 562 0.98 32.21 -3.48
C MET A 562 -0.27 32.94 -3.00
N ILE A 563 -1.25 33.11 -3.89
CA ILE A 563 -2.60 33.58 -3.51
C ILE A 563 -3.37 32.41 -2.90
N SER A 564 -3.99 32.61 -1.75
CA SER A 564 -4.80 31.59 -1.10
C SER A 564 -6.07 31.30 -1.89
N ASN A 565 -6.43 30.03 -1.95
CA ASN A 565 -7.69 29.56 -2.51
C ASN A 565 -8.88 29.75 -1.55
N LYS A 566 -8.62 30.04 -0.26
CA LYS A 566 -9.68 30.27 0.72
C LYS A 566 -10.19 31.71 0.64
N PRO A 567 -11.51 31.94 0.78
CA PRO A 567 -12.06 33.29 0.82
C PRO A 567 -11.42 34.12 1.94
N LYS A 568 -11.07 35.37 1.65
CA LYS A 568 -10.58 36.39 2.61
C LYS A 568 -9.17 36.18 3.20
N GLU A 569 -8.35 35.27 2.65
CA GLU A 569 -7.02 34.96 3.21
C GLU A 569 -5.84 35.67 2.49
N GLY A 570 -5.99 36.15 1.25
CA GLY A 570 -4.96 36.95 0.56
C GLY A 570 -3.72 36.16 0.15
N PHE A 571 -2.51 36.69 0.35
CA PHE A 571 -1.25 35.99 0.04
C PHE A 571 -0.77 35.14 1.21
N ILE A 572 -0.35 33.90 0.92
CA ILE A 572 0.17 32.93 1.88
C ILE A 572 1.59 32.50 1.51
N ARG A 573 2.38 32.12 2.52
CA ARG A 573 3.74 31.60 2.33
C ARG A 573 3.69 30.17 1.80
N THR A 574 4.56 29.85 0.87
CA THR A 574 4.67 28.51 0.28
C THR A 574 6.09 27.97 0.38
N VAL A 575 6.20 26.65 0.32
CA VAL A 575 7.45 25.93 0.08
C VAL A 575 7.41 25.42 -1.36
N GLU A 576 8.34 25.91 -2.19
CA GLU A 576 8.46 25.50 -3.58
C GLU A 576 9.49 24.38 -3.69
N VAL A 577 9.09 23.25 -4.27
CA VAL A 577 9.87 22.04 -4.46
C VAL A 577 10.04 21.83 -5.96
N GLU A 578 11.25 22.04 -6.44
CA GLU A 578 11.64 21.79 -7.82
C GLU A 578 12.40 20.46 -7.90
N ILE A 579 11.91 19.57 -8.75
CA ILE A 579 12.44 18.22 -8.93
C ILE A 579 12.99 18.09 -10.35
N ILE A 580 14.25 17.68 -10.44
CA ILE A 580 14.92 17.42 -11.72
C ILE A 580 15.16 15.90 -11.78
N PRO A 581 14.45 15.16 -12.65
CA PRO A 581 14.63 13.73 -12.81
C PRO A 581 15.72 13.40 -13.84
N GLN A 582 16.34 12.23 -13.74
CA GLN A 582 17.35 11.77 -14.70
C GLN A 582 16.73 11.44 -16.07
N ASN A 583 15.49 10.94 -16.08
CA ASN A 583 14.82 10.38 -17.25
C ASN A 583 13.58 11.19 -17.66
N TYR A 584 13.66 12.53 -17.65
CA TYR A 584 12.51 13.40 -17.96
C TYR A 584 11.87 13.05 -19.31
N SER A 585 12.69 12.98 -20.36
CA SER A 585 12.26 12.74 -21.74
C SER A 585 11.68 11.35 -22.00
N PHE A 586 12.01 10.35 -21.17
CA PHE A 586 11.52 8.98 -21.34
C PHE A 586 10.03 8.85 -20.98
N TYR A 587 9.61 9.46 -19.87
CA TYR A 587 8.23 9.40 -19.39
C TYR A 587 7.35 10.54 -19.91
N GLY A 588 7.96 11.65 -20.32
CA GLY A 588 7.27 12.81 -20.89
C GLY A 588 6.60 13.71 -19.84
N ARG A 589 6.18 14.90 -20.29
CA ARG A 589 5.68 15.98 -19.42
C ARG A 589 4.43 15.60 -18.62
N ALA A 590 3.45 14.95 -19.24
CA ALA A 590 2.19 14.62 -18.59
C ALA A 590 2.36 13.65 -17.40
N TYR A 591 3.28 12.69 -17.52
CA TYR A 591 3.64 11.79 -16.42
C TYR A 591 4.22 12.57 -15.23
N TRP A 592 5.19 13.44 -15.50
CA TRP A 592 5.86 14.22 -14.45
C TRP A 592 4.97 15.28 -13.80
N GLU A 593 4.03 15.87 -14.54
CA GLU A 593 3.01 16.74 -13.97
C GLU A 593 2.07 15.96 -13.02
N ASN A 594 1.67 14.74 -13.39
CA ASN A 594 0.88 13.90 -12.50
C ASN A 594 1.69 13.50 -11.25
N MET A 595 2.94 13.08 -11.43
CA MET A 595 3.84 12.73 -10.33
C MET A 595 4.07 13.92 -9.38
N ALA A 596 4.18 15.14 -9.90
CA ALA A 596 4.29 16.36 -9.09
C ALA A 596 3.08 16.55 -8.19
N ASN A 597 1.87 16.35 -8.73
CA ASN A 597 0.62 16.46 -7.96
C ASN A 597 0.52 15.36 -6.88
N VAL A 598 0.90 14.13 -7.21
CA VAL A 598 0.95 13.01 -6.25
C VAL A 598 1.92 13.32 -5.12
N LEU A 599 3.16 13.72 -5.43
CA LEU A 599 4.17 14.07 -4.44
C LEU A 599 3.75 15.24 -3.57
N ARG A 600 3.11 16.25 -4.16
CA ARG A 600 2.58 17.39 -3.40
C ARG A 600 1.55 16.94 -2.37
N ASN A 601 0.58 16.14 -2.77
CA ASN A 601 -0.47 15.64 -1.87
C ASN A 601 0.11 14.80 -0.74
N GLN A 602 1.11 13.96 -1.04
CA GLN A 602 1.80 13.16 -0.03
C GLN A 602 2.67 14.00 0.92
N ILE A 603 3.31 15.06 0.42
CA ILE A 603 4.07 15.99 1.27
C ILE A 603 3.10 16.72 2.20
N ILE A 604 1.98 17.22 1.68
CA ILE A 604 0.97 17.94 2.48
C ILE A 604 0.40 17.04 3.59
N SER A 605 0.11 15.76 3.31
CA SER A 605 -0.42 14.85 4.33
C SER A 605 0.56 14.54 5.47
N LYS A 606 1.87 14.68 5.22
CA LYS A 606 2.94 14.41 6.20
C LYS A 606 3.54 15.67 6.82
N ALA A 607 3.27 16.84 6.24
CA ALA A 607 3.75 18.13 6.72
C ALA A 607 2.95 18.65 7.92
N ILE A 608 3.45 19.73 8.53
CA ILE A 608 2.72 20.45 9.56
C ILE A 608 1.59 21.25 8.91
N ASP A 609 0.42 21.26 9.56
CA ASP A 609 -0.74 22.03 9.13
C ASP A 609 -0.43 23.51 8.95
N GLY A 610 -0.98 24.10 7.88
CA GLY A 610 -0.89 25.54 7.60
C GLY A 610 0.28 25.95 6.69
N ILE A 611 1.10 25.00 6.22
CA ILE A 611 2.12 25.26 5.19
C ILE A 611 1.62 24.74 3.85
N GLU A 612 1.59 25.60 2.83
CA GLU A 612 1.27 25.18 1.45
C GLU A 612 2.55 24.82 0.68
N TYR A 613 2.48 23.73 -0.06
CA TYR A 613 3.59 23.21 -0.87
C TYR A 613 3.25 23.30 -2.35
N LEU A 614 4.21 23.73 -3.16
CA LEU A 614 4.13 23.72 -4.61
C LEU A 614 5.22 22.79 -5.13
N VAL A 615 4.83 21.72 -5.82
CA VAL A 615 5.79 20.77 -6.42
C VAL A 615 5.76 20.96 -7.93
N LYS A 616 6.94 21.15 -8.53
CA LYS A 616 7.12 21.24 -9.98
C LYS A 616 8.26 20.32 -10.40
N VAL A 617 8.09 19.67 -11.54
CA VAL A 617 9.14 18.85 -12.16
C VAL A 617 9.59 19.57 -13.41
N THR A 618 10.89 19.85 -13.52
CA THR A 618 11.49 20.61 -14.62
C THR A 618 12.48 19.74 -15.39
N ASN A 619 12.61 19.98 -16.69
CA ASN A 619 13.66 19.39 -17.51
C ASN A 619 14.87 20.33 -17.49
N GLU A 620 16.06 19.79 -17.27
CA GLU A 620 17.31 20.54 -17.26
C GLU A 620 17.62 21.15 -18.64
N ASP A 621 17.08 20.59 -19.72
CA ASP A 621 17.25 21.10 -21.10
C ASP A 621 16.38 22.34 -21.43
N SER A 622 15.73 22.98 -20.44
CA SER A 622 14.89 24.17 -20.69
C SER A 622 15.63 25.52 -20.55
N ASP A 623 16.93 25.50 -20.26
CA ASP A 623 17.80 26.68 -20.20
C ASP A 623 18.75 26.81 -21.42
N PHE A 624 18.26 26.54 -22.64
CA PHE A 624 18.92 26.94 -23.90
C PHE A 624 17.93 27.42 -24.97
#